data_AF-A0A518I6N0-F1
#
_entry.id   AF-A0A518I6N0-F1
#
_cell.length_a   1.000
_cell.length_b   1.000
_cell.length_c   1.000
_cell.angle_alpha   90.00
_cell.angle_beta   90.00
_cell.angle_gamma   90.00
#
_symmetry.space_group_name_H-M   'P 1'
#
loop_
_entity.id
_entity.type
_entity.pdbx_description
1 polymer ?
#
loop_
_entity_poly.entity_id
_entity_poly.type
_entity_poly.pdbx_seq_one_letter_code
_entity_poly.pdbx_strand_id
1 'polypeptide(L)'
;MNQSEFEKFVQQLRSDDSLTYEESYHSIKGHVGEVLAQLISLAQAETEEQMRSRLVELIGESVEPEAIAFLSDELASPFYEVRLWAYSSLCYSESPEANAIAADFKDKNPDEAFL
;
A
#
# COMPACT_ATOMS: atom_id res chain seq x y z
N MET A 1 -5.88 17.19 -1.65
CA MET A 1 -5.02 17.30 -2.83
C MET A 1 -5.86 17.42 -4.10
N ASN A 2 -5.46 18.24 -5.07
CA ASN A 2 -6.17 18.30 -6.37
C ASN A 2 -5.61 17.26 -7.36
N GLN A 3 -6.34 17.01 -8.46
CA GLN A 3 -5.98 15.97 -9.44
C GLN A 3 -4.57 16.16 -10.05
N SER A 4 -4.18 17.40 -10.36
CA SER A 4 -2.87 17.68 -10.96
C SER A 4 -1.72 17.43 -9.99
N GLU A 5 -1.92 17.79 -8.71
CA GLU A 5 -0.98 17.47 -7.64
C GLU A 5 -0.84 15.96 -7.44
N PHE A 6 -1.97 15.24 -7.42
CA PHE A 6 -1.98 13.78 -7.27
C PHE A 6 -1.20 13.10 -8.40
N GLU A 7 -1.50 13.44 -9.66
CA GLU A 7 -0.80 12.89 -10.82
C GLU A 7 0.70 13.20 -10.79
N LYS A 8 1.08 14.42 -10.41
CA LYS A 8 2.48 14.81 -10.25
C LYS A 8 3.17 13.93 -9.21
N PHE A 9 2.63 13.83 -8.01
CA PHE A 9 3.28 13.05 -6.94
C PHE A 9 3.32 11.56 -7.28
N VAL A 10 2.27 11.01 -7.91
CA VAL A 10 2.28 9.63 -8.41
C VAL A 10 3.40 9.39 -9.41
N GLN A 11 3.65 10.32 -10.34
CA GLN A 11 4.79 10.20 -11.26
C GLN A 11 6.12 10.23 -10.52
N GLN A 12 6.24 11.11 -9.51
CA GLN A 12 7.46 11.28 -8.73
C GLN A 12 7.75 10.09 -7.79
N LEU A 13 6.74 9.29 -7.42
CA LEU A 13 6.95 8.01 -6.73
C LEU A 13 7.79 7.02 -7.53
N ARG A 14 7.98 7.22 -8.84
CA ARG A 14 8.86 6.40 -9.69
C ARG A 14 10.30 6.91 -9.74
N SER A 15 10.60 8.02 -9.09
CA SER A 15 11.94 8.63 -9.11
C SER A 15 12.96 7.77 -8.37
N ASP A 16 14.17 7.66 -8.92
CA ASP A 16 15.35 7.14 -8.22
C ASP A 16 15.99 8.18 -7.28
N ASP A 17 15.64 9.46 -7.46
CA ASP A 17 16.04 10.51 -6.52
C ASP A 17 15.24 10.38 -5.21
N SER A 18 15.94 10.03 -4.13
CA SER A 18 15.33 9.72 -2.84
C SER A 18 14.54 10.88 -2.27
N LEU A 19 15.01 12.12 -2.44
CA LEU A 19 14.31 13.29 -1.93
C LEU A 19 12.97 13.48 -2.66
N THR A 20 12.99 13.39 -3.99
CA THR A 20 11.78 13.48 -4.82
C THR A 20 10.77 12.39 -4.47
N TYR A 21 11.24 11.16 -4.25
CA TYR A 21 10.41 10.04 -3.80
C TYR A 21 9.77 10.34 -2.44
N GLU A 22 10.57 10.65 -1.42
CA GLU A 22 10.10 10.88 -0.03
C GLU A 22 9.12 12.05 0.05
N GLU A 23 9.41 13.17 -0.63
CA GLU A 23 8.50 14.32 -0.68
C GLU A 23 7.14 13.95 -1.26
N SER A 24 7.14 13.12 -2.30
CA SER A 24 5.91 12.69 -2.99
C SER A 24 5.14 11.66 -2.18
N TYR A 25 5.85 10.72 -1.55
CA TYR A 25 5.29 9.75 -0.63
C TYR A 25 4.59 10.45 0.53
N HIS A 26 5.29 11.36 1.23
CA HIS A 26 4.72 12.12 2.34
C HIS A 26 3.55 13.01 1.93
N SER A 27 3.62 13.61 0.73
CA SER A 27 2.53 14.43 0.19
C SER A 27 1.27 13.59 -0.02
N ILE A 28 1.38 12.39 -0.61
CA ILE A 28 0.22 11.51 -0.82
C ILE A 28 -0.27 10.94 0.51
N LYS A 29 0.65 10.46 1.37
CA LYS A 29 0.35 9.90 2.71
C LYS A 29 -0.55 10.83 3.52
N GLY A 30 -0.28 12.13 3.52
CA GLY A 30 -1.09 13.13 4.23
C GLY A 30 -2.52 13.31 3.70
N HIS A 31 -2.84 12.74 2.53
CA HIS A 31 -4.13 12.88 1.84
C HIS A 31 -4.73 11.53 1.43
N VAL A 32 -4.25 10.39 1.94
CA VAL A 32 -4.70 9.05 1.50
C VAL A 32 -6.23 8.90 1.54
N GLY A 33 -6.90 9.37 2.59
CA GLY A 33 -8.37 9.31 2.67
C GLY A 33 -9.10 10.06 1.54
N GLU A 34 -8.50 11.10 0.96
CA GLU A 34 -9.08 11.85 -0.17
C GLU A 34 -8.87 11.15 -1.52
N VAL A 35 -7.79 10.37 -1.65
CA VAL A 35 -7.36 9.78 -2.93
C VAL A 35 -7.37 8.25 -2.93
N LEU A 36 -7.92 7.62 -1.89
CA LEU A 36 -7.88 6.16 -1.69
C LEU A 36 -8.38 5.37 -2.91
N ALA A 37 -9.53 5.76 -3.45
CA ALA A 37 -10.10 5.09 -4.62
C ALA A 37 -9.18 5.19 -5.86
N GLN A 38 -8.47 6.31 -6.01
CA GLN A 38 -7.51 6.52 -7.09
C GLN A 38 -6.26 5.67 -6.89
N LEU A 39 -5.75 5.59 -5.65
CA LEU A 39 -4.62 4.73 -5.29
C LEU A 39 -4.93 3.26 -5.55
N ILE A 40 -6.09 2.76 -5.12
CA ILE A 40 -6.51 1.38 -5.37
C ILE A 40 -6.60 1.10 -6.88
N SER A 41 -7.25 1.99 -7.64
CA SER A 41 -7.37 1.82 -9.09
C SER A 41 -6.00 1.82 -9.78
N LEU A 42 -5.05 2.62 -9.29
CA LEU A 42 -3.69 2.67 -9.83
C LEU A 42 -2.91 1.39 -9.49
N ALA A 43 -2.97 0.93 -8.25
CA ALA A 43 -2.27 -0.27 -7.80
C ALA A 43 -2.76 -1.54 -8.54
N GLN A 44 -4.06 -1.64 -8.80
CA GLN A 44 -4.64 -2.75 -9.58
C GLN A 44 -4.18 -2.78 -11.03
N ALA A 45 -3.91 -1.61 -11.62
CA ALA A 45 -3.38 -1.48 -12.98
C ALA A 45 -1.84 -1.60 -13.06
N GLU A 46 -1.15 -1.57 -11.92
CA GLU A 46 0.30 -1.55 -11.85
C GLU A 46 0.91 -2.94 -12.05
N THR A 47 1.89 -3.01 -12.96
CA THR A 47 2.60 -4.25 -13.30
C THR A 47 4.01 -4.30 -12.74
N GLU A 48 4.63 -3.15 -12.43
CA GLU A 48 5.99 -3.09 -11.90
C GLU A 48 5.97 -3.34 -10.38
N GLU A 49 6.66 -4.39 -9.91
CA GLU A 49 6.70 -4.81 -8.50
C GLU A 49 6.99 -3.64 -7.56
N GLN A 50 8.05 -2.87 -7.86
CA GLN A 50 8.48 -1.75 -7.02
C GLN A 50 7.43 -0.64 -6.92
N MET A 51 6.75 -0.32 -8.02
CA MET A 51 5.71 0.71 -7.97
C MET A 51 4.46 0.18 -7.26
N ARG A 52 4.09 -1.08 -7.50
CA ARG A 52 2.94 -1.70 -6.85
C ARG A 52 3.16 -1.78 -5.34
N SER A 53 4.36 -2.15 -4.89
CA SER A 53 4.71 -2.24 -3.48
C SER A 53 4.61 -0.88 -2.77
N ARG A 54 5.11 0.20 -3.39
CA ARG A 54 4.94 1.59 -2.92
C ARG A 54 3.48 2.03 -2.82
N LEU A 55 2.64 1.66 -3.78
CA LEU A 55 1.22 1.99 -3.75
C LEU A 55 0.47 1.23 -2.66
N VAL A 56 0.81 -0.04 -2.46
CA VAL A 56 0.26 -0.87 -1.38
C VAL A 56 0.63 -0.30 -0.02
N GLU A 57 1.87 0.13 0.16
CA GLU A 57 2.31 0.82 1.38
C GLU A 57 1.46 2.08 1.65
N LEU A 58 1.27 2.95 0.65
CA LEU A 58 0.44 4.16 0.77
C LEU A 58 -1.02 3.85 1.10
N ILE A 59 -1.61 2.83 0.47
CA ILE A 59 -2.99 2.40 0.76
C ILE A 59 -3.10 1.90 2.21
N GLY A 60 -2.03 1.29 2.72
CA GLY A 60 -1.87 0.86 4.10
C GLY A 60 -1.96 1.96 5.17
N GLU A 61 -1.81 3.22 4.78
CA GLU A 61 -2.02 4.37 5.67
C GLU A 61 -3.51 4.68 5.91
N SER A 62 -4.41 3.97 5.22
CA SER A 62 -5.85 4.05 5.43
C SER A 62 -6.36 2.92 6.32
N VAL A 63 -7.34 3.24 7.17
CA VAL A 63 -8.11 2.26 7.96
C VAL A 63 -9.51 2.03 7.39
N GLU A 64 -9.81 2.60 6.23
CA GLU A 64 -11.13 2.45 5.60
C GLU A 64 -11.34 0.99 5.15
N PRO A 65 -12.60 0.49 5.20
CA PRO A 65 -12.89 -0.90 4.82
C PRO A 65 -12.42 -1.27 3.41
N GLU A 66 -12.47 -0.35 2.45
CA GLU A 66 -12.00 -0.66 1.09
C GLU A 66 -10.49 -0.83 1.01
N ALA A 67 -9.72 -0.12 1.85
CA ALA A 67 -8.28 -0.30 1.96
C ALA A 67 -7.95 -1.67 2.56
N ILE A 68 -8.63 -2.05 3.65
CA ILE A 68 -8.45 -3.35 4.30
C ILE A 68 -8.77 -4.50 3.34
N ALA A 69 -9.88 -4.41 2.61
CA ALA A 69 -10.26 -5.39 1.61
C ALA A 69 -9.20 -5.52 0.50
N PHE A 70 -8.73 -4.40 -0.04
CA PHE A 70 -7.68 -4.38 -1.04
C PHE A 70 -6.36 -5.01 -0.53
N LEU A 71 -5.91 -4.62 0.66
CA LEU A 71 -4.68 -5.15 1.26
C LEU A 71 -4.78 -6.66 1.52
N SER A 72 -5.95 -7.14 1.95
CA SER A 72 -6.18 -8.58 2.11
C SER A 72 -6.03 -9.34 0.79
N ASP A 73 -6.47 -8.78 -0.33
CA ASP A 73 -6.32 -9.41 -1.65
C ASP A 73 -4.84 -9.44 -2.08
N GLU A 74 -4.08 -8.37 -1.78
CA GLU A 74 -2.65 -8.28 -2.12
C GLU A 74 -1.76 -9.25 -1.33
N LEU A 75 -2.25 -9.86 -0.25
CA LEU A 75 -1.56 -10.98 0.42
C LEU A 75 -1.37 -12.21 -0.50
N ALA A 76 -2.14 -12.32 -1.58
CA ALA A 76 -1.98 -13.36 -2.60
C ALA A 76 -1.07 -12.94 -3.77
N SER A 77 -0.44 -11.77 -3.70
CA SER A 77 0.41 -11.26 -4.78
C SER A 77 1.59 -12.19 -5.08
N PRO A 78 1.98 -12.37 -6.36
CA PRO A 78 3.17 -13.13 -6.70
C PRO A 78 4.46 -12.43 -6.24
N PHE A 79 4.40 -11.12 -6.01
CA PHE A 79 5.55 -10.30 -5.63
C PHE A 79 5.73 -10.28 -4.12
N TYR A 80 6.94 -10.61 -3.66
CA TYR A 80 7.24 -10.69 -2.23
C TYR A 80 7.10 -9.33 -1.55
N GLU A 81 7.65 -8.27 -2.13
CA GLU A 81 7.58 -6.93 -1.51
C GLU A 81 6.13 -6.45 -1.36
N VAL A 82 5.27 -6.80 -2.32
CA VAL A 82 3.84 -6.48 -2.27
C VAL A 82 3.15 -7.21 -1.12
N ARG A 83 3.39 -8.52 -0.96
CA ARG A 83 2.84 -9.28 0.18
C ARG A 83 3.35 -8.76 1.52
N LEU A 84 4.63 -8.40 1.58
CA LEU A 84 5.25 -7.85 2.77
C LEU A 84 4.56 -6.56 3.22
N TRP A 85 4.38 -5.59 2.32
CA TRP A 85 3.70 -4.34 2.66
C TRP A 85 2.23 -4.55 2.99
N ALA A 86 1.52 -5.38 2.23
CA ALA A 86 0.13 -5.71 2.53
C ALA A 86 -0.01 -6.30 3.95
N TYR A 87 0.83 -7.26 4.30
CA TYR A 87 0.86 -7.84 5.65
C TYR A 87 1.21 -6.78 6.70
N SER A 88 2.27 -6.00 6.51
CA SER A 88 2.70 -4.99 7.48
C SER A 88 1.61 -3.95 7.73
N SER A 89 0.98 -3.45 6.67
CA SER A 89 -0.13 -2.49 6.77
C SER A 89 -1.33 -3.07 7.53
N LEU A 90 -1.72 -4.32 7.26
CA LEU A 90 -2.79 -4.98 8.01
C LEU A 90 -2.40 -5.25 9.47
N CYS A 91 -1.15 -5.67 9.71
CA CYS A 91 -0.63 -6.02 11.03
C CYS A 91 -0.53 -4.80 11.96
N TYR A 92 -0.15 -3.63 11.42
CA TYR A 92 0.00 -2.39 12.18
C TYR A 92 -1.19 -1.43 12.06
N SER A 93 -2.25 -1.85 11.38
CA SER A 93 -3.52 -1.12 11.34
C SER A 93 -4.12 -0.98 12.73
N GLU A 94 -4.85 0.12 12.97
CA GLU A 94 -5.68 0.31 14.16
C GLU A 94 -7.00 -0.51 14.08
N SER A 95 -7.29 -1.15 12.95
CA SER A 95 -8.48 -1.97 12.76
C SER A 95 -8.27 -3.41 13.27
N PRO A 96 -9.04 -3.86 14.28
CA PRO A 96 -8.95 -5.24 14.78
C PRO A 96 -9.22 -6.30 13.70
N GLU A 97 -10.05 -5.96 12.70
CA GLU A 97 -10.32 -6.83 11.55
C GLU A 97 -9.06 -7.02 10.70
N ALA A 98 -8.35 -5.92 10.41
CA ALA A 98 -7.09 -5.97 9.66
C ALA A 98 -6.02 -6.78 10.41
N ASN A 99 -5.88 -6.58 11.73
CA ASN A 99 -4.93 -7.35 12.53
C ASN A 99 -5.27 -8.86 12.52
N ALA A 100 -6.56 -9.21 12.55
CA ALA A 100 -6.99 -10.62 12.49
C ALA A 100 -6.65 -11.27 11.13
N ILE A 101 -6.80 -10.54 10.02
CA ILE A 101 -6.40 -11.01 8.69
C ILE A 101 -4.87 -11.26 8.66
N ALA A 102 -4.08 -10.32 9.17
CA ALA A 102 -2.63 -10.46 9.22
C ALA A 102 -2.19 -11.67 10.07
N ALA A 103 -2.83 -11.90 11.22
CA ALA A 103 -2.55 -13.05 12.08
C ALA A 103 -2.85 -14.38 11.38
N ASP A 104 -4.02 -14.50 10.73
CA ASP A 104 -4.40 -15.70 9.96
C ASP A 104 -3.43 -15.95 8.79
N PHE A 105 -3.00 -14.89 8.10
CA PHE A 105 -2.00 -15.00 7.03
C PHE A 105 -0.67 -15.53 7.56
N LYS A 106 -0.17 -14.98 8.68
CA LYS A 106 1.08 -15.42 9.31
C LYS A 106 1.03 -16.88 9.74
N ASP A 107 -0.07 -17.31 10.34
CA ASP A 107 -0.24 -18.70 10.79
C ASP A 107 -0.25 -19.68 9.61
N LYS A 108 -0.81 -19.27 8.46
CA LYS A 108 -0.86 -20.09 7.23
C LYS A 108 0.42 -20.08 6.41
N ASN A 109 1.27 -19.07 6.60
CA ASN A 109 2.51 -18.87 5.84
C ASN A 109 3.72 -18.74 6.78
N PRO A 110 4.04 -19.79 7.57
CA PRO A 110 5.09 -19.72 8.59
C PRO A 110 6.51 -19.51 8.01
N ASP A 111 6.70 -19.81 6.73
CA ASP A 111 7.98 -19.68 6.02
C ASP A 111 8.14 -18.31 5.31
N GLU A 112 7.10 -17.47 5.29
CA GLU A 112 7.18 -16.12 4.72
C GLU A 112 8.05 -15.23 5.64
N ALA A 113 8.95 -14.45 5.03
CA ALA A 113 9.82 -13.55 5.78
C ALA A 113 9.03 -12.27 6.16
N PHE A 114 8.50 -12.26 7.37
CA PHE A 114 7.90 -11.06 7.95
C PHE A 114 8.99 -10.17 8.59
N LEU A 115 8.84 -8.85 8.46
CA LEU A 115 9.66 -7.86 9.18
C LEU A 115 9.36 -7.85 10.69
#